data_AF-A0A6J2XP63-F1
#
_entry.id   AF-A0A6J2XP63-F1
#
_cell.length_a   1.000
_cell.length_b   1.000
_cell.length_c   1.000
_cell.angle_alpha   90.00
_cell.angle_beta   90.00
_cell.angle_gamma   90.00
#
_symmetry.space_group_name_H-M   'P 1'
#
loop_
_entity.id
_entity.type
_entity.pdbx_description
1 polymer ?
#
loop_
_entity_poly.entity_id
_entity_poly.type
_entity_poly.pdbx_seq_one_letter_code
_entity_poly.pdbx_strand_id
1 'polypeptide(L)'
;MILDKKRIQKDENELFHYGVSSTQLYLNYRECIDKRLKLVMLEVAKVYEEEYSEDFDIINNHLLQQYKAFWNIAESIFQKFYEEIQEILSLNDVILPKDLLNSNNILTGTKLSESEIERLEEKYLKDKLYCQSLKEHKEKIEVACIPLQDKIISASKLHKEYMTKLKNVHKLSEKIQETTETLTSNNTISCLRPIDSNVNSAVRKKTLNKLLRQACQ
;
A
#
# COMPACT_ATOMS: atom_id res chain seq x y z
N MET A 1 -12.84 8.10 33.65
CA MET A 1 -12.72 8.34 32.18
C MET A 1 -11.24 8.42 31.91
N ILE A 2 -10.66 7.36 31.32
CA ILE A 2 -9.23 7.02 31.03
C ILE A 2 -8.10 7.86 31.69
N LEU A 3 -8.17 9.19 31.67
CA LEU A 3 -7.21 10.12 32.26
C LEU A 3 -7.54 10.54 33.71
N ASP A 4 -8.51 9.92 34.37
CA ASP A 4 -8.78 10.25 35.77
C ASP A 4 -7.66 9.77 36.69
N LYS A 5 -7.32 10.58 37.71
CA LYS A 5 -6.19 10.30 38.62
C LYS A 5 -6.27 8.90 39.26
N LYS A 6 -7.48 8.41 39.55
CA LYS A 6 -7.70 7.07 40.11
C LYS A 6 -7.35 5.98 39.10
N ARG A 7 -7.72 6.15 37.83
CA ARG A 7 -7.35 5.23 36.74
C ARG A 7 -5.84 5.21 36.49
N ILE A 8 -5.19 6.37 36.45
CA ILE A 8 -3.73 6.46 36.28
C ILE A 8 -3.00 5.66 37.38
N GLN A 9 -3.40 5.83 38.64
CA GLN A 9 -2.79 5.08 39.74
C GLN A 9 -2.99 3.57 39.60
N LYS A 10 -4.17 3.12 39.15
CA LYS A 10 -4.43 1.70 38.89
C LYS A 10 -3.59 1.19 37.73
N ASP A 11 -3.43 1.97 36.66
CA ASP A 11 -2.58 1.61 35.52
C ASP A 11 -1.11 1.46 35.93
N GLU A 12 -0.60 2.33 36.81
CA GLU A 12 0.77 2.22 37.35
C GLU A 12 0.98 0.94 38.17
N ASN A 13 -0.03 0.56 38.96
CA ASN A 13 0.01 -0.67 39.76
C ASN A 13 -0.05 -1.92 38.88
N GLU A 14 -0.94 -1.92 37.88
CA GLU A 14 -1.03 -2.97 36.88
C GLU A 14 0.27 -3.10 36.08
N LEU A 15 0.86 -1.97 35.65
CA LEU A 15 2.13 -1.95 34.94
C LEU A 15 3.26 -2.52 35.79
N PHE A 16 3.30 -2.20 37.08
CA PHE A 16 4.31 -2.75 37.98
C PHE A 16 4.17 -4.27 38.17
N HIS A 17 2.93 -4.77 38.27
CA HIS A 17 2.69 -6.18 38.57
C HIS A 17 2.70 -7.07 37.33
N TYR A 18 2.09 -6.62 36.23
CA TYR A 18 1.89 -7.38 34.99
C TYR A 18 2.77 -6.93 33.84
N GLY A 19 3.47 -5.79 33.95
CA GLY A 19 4.23 -5.20 32.83
C GLY A 19 3.35 -4.54 31.76
N VAL A 20 2.03 -4.58 31.91
CA VAL A 20 1.04 -3.97 31.02
C VAL A 20 -0.16 -3.48 31.83
N SER A 21 -0.77 -2.38 31.42
CA SER A 21 -2.00 -1.88 32.04
C SER A 21 -3.24 -2.19 31.19
N SER A 22 -4.40 -2.25 31.85
CA SER A 22 -5.71 -2.42 31.22
C SER A 22 -5.98 -1.35 30.17
N THR A 23 -5.61 -0.09 30.45
CA THR A 23 -5.69 1.00 29.48
C THR A 23 -4.79 0.76 28.26
N GLN A 24 -3.54 0.33 28.47
CA GLN A 24 -2.63 0.05 27.36
C GLN A 24 -3.15 -1.10 26.49
N LEU A 25 -3.67 -2.16 27.10
CA LEU A 25 -4.21 -3.32 26.40
C LEU A 25 -5.45 -2.95 25.58
N TYR A 26 -6.36 -2.15 26.16
CA TYR A 26 -7.52 -1.61 25.45
C TYR A 26 -7.14 -0.75 24.24
N LEU A 27 -6.23 0.21 24.41
CA LEU A 27 -5.80 1.09 23.33
C LEU A 27 -5.14 0.31 22.18
N ASN A 28 -4.27 -0.64 22.52
CA ASN A 28 -3.62 -1.52 21.54
C ASN A 28 -4.66 -2.35 20.76
N TYR A 29 -5.66 -2.89 21.45
CA TYR A 29 -6.73 -3.66 20.82
C TYR A 29 -7.55 -2.80 19.86
N ARG A 30 -7.97 -1.60 20.30
CA ARG A 30 -8.73 -0.65 19.47
C ARG A 30 -7.95 -0.25 18.22
N GLU A 31 -6.66 0.04 18.37
CA GLU A 31 -5.77 0.36 17.24
C GLU A 31 -5.64 -0.82 16.26
N CYS A 32 -5.57 -2.05 16.77
CA CYS A 32 -5.46 -3.24 15.94
C CYS A 32 -6.73 -3.44 15.08
N ILE A 33 -7.91 -3.26 15.67
CA ILE A 33 -9.18 -3.32 14.94
C ILE A 33 -9.29 -2.20 13.92
N ASP A 34 -8.89 -0.97 14.28
CA ASP A 34 -8.88 0.18 13.35
C ASP A 34 -8.03 -0.10 12.11
N LYS A 35 -6.79 -0.55 12.32
CA LYS A 35 -5.88 -0.92 11.24
C LYS A 35 -6.48 -2.01 10.36
N ARG A 36 -7.07 -3.04 10.97
CA ARG A 36 -7.66 -4.15 10.21
C ARG A 36 -8.86 -3.71 9.39
N LEU A 37 -9.73 -2.86 9.94
CA LEU A 37 -10.89 -2.32 9.24
C LEU A 37 -10.47 -1.46 8.06
N LYS A 38 -9.50 -0.55 8.25
CA LYS A 38 -8.96 0.28 7.17
C LYS A 38 -8.37 -0.56 6.03
N LEU A 39 -7.65 -1.64 6.36
CA LEU A 39 -7.11 -2.56 5.34
C LEU A 39 -8.23 -3.25 4.55
N VAL A 40 -9.30 -3.70 5.20
CA VAL A 40 -10.46 -4.29 4.51
C VAL A 40 -11.11 -3.25 3.60
N MET A 41 -11.32 -2.02 4.07
CA MET A 41 -11.91 -0.94 3.26
C MET A 41 -11.05 -0.61 2.04
N LEU A 42 -9.72 -0.57 2.19
CA LEU A 42 -8.79 -0.37 1.07
C LEU A 42 -8.86 -1.50 0.05
N GLU A 43 -8.96 -2.74 0.50
CA GLU A 43 -9.05 -3.89 -0.40
C GLU A 43 -10.37 -3.88 -1.17
N VAL A 44 -11.47 -3.56 -0.50
CA VAL A 44 -12.77 -3.38 -1.15
C VAL A 44 -12.71 -2.23 -2.17
N ALA A 45 -12.08 -1.10 -1.83
CA ALA A 45 -11.93 0.03 -2.73
C ALA A 45 -11.17 -0.34 -4.01
N LYS A 46 -10.10 -1.14 -3.92
CA LYS A 46 -9.34 -1.60 -5.10
C LYS A 46 -10.16 -2.49 -6.02
N VAL A 47 -10.94 -3.41 -5.47
CA VAL A 47 -11.82 -4.29 -6.28
C VAL A 47 -12.78 -3.42 -7.10
N TYR A 48 -13.36 -2.39 -6.49
CA TYR A 48 -14.24 -1.48 -7.19
C TYR A 48 -13.53 -0.52 -8.15
N GLU A 49 -12.28 -0.13 -7.88
CA GLU A 49 -11.47 0.67 -8.81
C GLU A 49 -11.19 -0.09 -10.12
N GLU A 50 -10.96 -1.40 -10.02
CA GLU A 50 -10.70 -2.28 -11.17
C GLU A 50 -11.97 -2.54 -12.00
N GLU A 51 -13.15 -2.59 -11.38
CA GLU A 51 -14.42 -2.90 -12.05
C GLU A 51 -15.27 -1.67 -12.44
N TYR A 52 -15.13 -0.54 -11.72
CA TYR A 52 -16.03 0.63 -11.80
C TYR A 52 -15.28 1.97 -11.61
N SER A 53 -14.26 2.22 -12.44
CA SER A 53 -13.38 3.42 -12.31
C SER A 53 -14.11 4.77 -12.35
N GLU A 54 -15.26 4.87 -13.02
CA GLU A 54 -16.02 6.13 -13.17
C GLU A 54 -16.80 6.52 -11.89
N ASP A 55 -17.08 5.55 -11.00
CA ASP A 55 -17.87 5.75 -9.77
C ASP A 55 -17.01 5.71 -8.49
N PHE A 56 -15.69 5.70 -8.62
CA PHE A 56 -14.76 5.48 -7.51
C PHE A 56 -14.97 6.46 -6.34
N ASP A 57 -15.23 7.74 -6.62
CA ASP A 57 -15.49 8.74 -5.58
C ASP A 57 -16.78 8.46 -4.78
N ILE A 58 -17.81 7.94 -5.44
CA ILE A 58 -19.08 7.58 -4.79
C ILE A 58 -18.85 6.37 -3.87
N ILE A 59 -18.08 5.39 -4.36
CA ILE A 59 -17.75 4.16 -3.63
C ILE A 59 -16.88 4.49 -2.41
N ASN A 60 -15.86 5.33 -2.58
CA ASN A 60 -14.99 5.74 -1.49
C ASN A 60 -15.76 6.50 -0.38
N ASN A 61 -16.69 7.38 -0.77
CA ASN A 61 -17.60 8.04 0.17
C ASN A 61 -18.50 7.04 0.89
N HIS A 62 -19.02 6.02 0.20
CA HIS A 62 -19.81 4.97 0.83
C HIS A 62 -18.99 4.16 1.84
N LEU A 63 -17.76 3.76 1.49
CA LEU A 63 -16.86 3.05 2.40
C LEU A 63 -16.53 3.88 3.65
N LEU A 64 -16.34 5.20 3.50
CA LEU A 64 -16.16 6.10 4.64
C LEU A 64 -17.40 6.15 5.54
N GLN A 65 -18.61 6.14 4.96
CA GLN A 65 -19.85 6.06 5.74
C GLN A 65 -19.96 4.73 6.50
N GLN A 66 -19.64 3.61 5.85
CA GLN A 66 -19.63 2.29 6.50
C GLN A 66 -18.59 2.22 7.63
N TYR A 67 -17.40 2.77 7.43
CA TYR A 67 -16.38 2.88 8.47
C TYR A 67 -16.90 3.67 9.68
N LYS A 68 -17.54 4.82 9.47
CA LYS A 68 -18.14 5.61 10.57
C LYS A 68 -19.27 4.85 11.26
N ALA A 69 -20.14 4.19 10.50
CA ALA A 69 -21.24 3.41 11.04
C ALA A 69 -20.74 2.25 11.91
N PHE A 70 -19.69 1.55 11.47
CA PHE A 70 -19.04 0.52 12.28
C PHE A 70 -18.59 1.07 13.64
N TRP A 71 -17.86 2.19 13.66
CA TRP A 71 -17.37 2.76 14.91
C TRP A 71 -18.50 3.21 15.84
N ASN A 72 -19.58 3.78 15.29
CA ASN A 72 -20.74 4.17 16.09
C ASN A 72 -21.40 2.96 16.79
N ILE A 73 -21.44 1.81 16.14
CA ILE A 73 -22.00 0.58 16.71
C ILE A 73 -21.00 -0.05 17.70
N ALA A 74 -19.73 -0.14 17.28
CA ALA A 74 -18.69 -0.84 18.00
C ALA A 74 -18.25 -0.13 19.29
N GLU A 75 -18.43 1.20 19.41
CA GLU A 75 -18.00 1.96 20.60
C GLU A 75 -18.60 1.38 21.90
N SER A 76 -19.88 0.98 21.88
CA SER A 76 -20.52 0.35 23.03
C SER A 76 -19.93 -1.01 23.41
N ILE A 77 -19.46 -1.76 22.42
CA ILE A 77 -18.81 -3.07 22.60
C ILE A 77 -17.40 -2.87 23.14
N PHE A 78 -16.65 -1.92 22.58
CA PHE A 78 -15.32 -1.56 23.06
C PHE A 78 -15.34 -1.05 24.49
N GLN A 79 -16.36 -0.30 24.86
CA GLN A 79 -16.53 0.17 26.23
C GLN A 79 -16.74 -1.00 27.21
N LYS A 80 -17.60 -1.97 26.88
CA LYS A 80 -17.78 -3.19 27.68
C LYS A 80 -16.51 -4.02 27.78
N PHE A 81 -15.81 -4.18 26.67
CA PHE A 81 -14.52 -4.87 26.65
C PHE A 81 -13.48 -4.18 27.55
N TYR A 82 -13.45 -2.84 27.56
CA TYR A 82 -12.56 -2.11 28.45
C TYR A 82 -12.90 -2.36 29.93
N GLU A 83 -14.18 -2.38 30.28
CA GLU A 83 -14.66 -2.69 31.64
C GLU A 83 -14.26 -4.12 32.05
N GLU A 84 -14.42 -5.11 31.16
CA GLU A 84 -14.01 -6.49 31.41
C GLU A 84 -12.49 -6.62 31.64
N ILE A 85 -11.66 -5.94 30.83
CA ILE A 85 -10.20 -5.96 31.04
C ILE A 85 -9.84 -5.34 32.39
N GLN A 86 -10.53 -4.26 32.79
CA GLN A 86 -10.30 -3.61 34.08
C GLN A 86 -10.66 -4.52 35.26
N GLU A 87 -11.67 -5.37 35.11
CA GLU A 87 -12.04 -6.37 36.12
C GLU A 87 -11.00 -7.49 36.18
N ILE A 88 -10.57 -8.02 35.04
CA ILE A 88 -9.57 -9.09 34.95
C ILE A 88 -8.22 -8.66 35.54
N LEU A 89 -7.77 -7.45 35.24
CA LEU A 89 -6.50 -6.90 35.73
C LEU A 89 -6.65 -6.19 37.08
N SER A 90 -7.81 -6.28 37.72
CA SER A 90 -8.05 -5.62 38.99
C SER A 90 -7.18 -6.22 40.10
N LEU A 91 -6.35 -5.39 40.72
CA LEU A 91 -5.49 -5.76 41.84
C LEU A 91 -6.17 -5.54 43.21
N ASN A 92 -7.50 -5.57 43.28
CA ASN A 92 -8.20 -5.38 44.55
C ASN A 92 -7.72 -6.46 45.56
N ASP A 93 -7.34 -6.01 46.75
CA ASP A 93 -6.90 -6.85 47.89
C ASP A 93 -5.54 -7.58 47.75
N VAL A 94 -4.77 -7.31 46.69
CA VAL A 94 -3.39 -7.81 46.59
C VAL A 94 -2.43 -6.79 47.17
N ILE A 95 -1.78 -7.12 48.29
CA ILE A 95 -0.64 -6.31 48.80
C ILE A 95 0.46 -6.38 47.74
N LEU A 96 0.71 -5.26 47.07
CA LEU A 96 1.72 -5.21 46.04
C LEU A 96 3.11 -5.35 46.69
N PRO A 97 4.06 -6.07 46.06
CA PRO A 97 5.41 -6.21 46.59
C PRO A 97 6.13 -4.88 46.86
N LYS A 98 5.72 -3.80 46.17
CA LYS A 98 6.17 -2.41 46.44
C LYS A 98 5.78 -1.91 47.83
N ASP A 99 4.64 -2.34 48.35
CA ASP A 99 4.18 -1.99 49.69
C ASP A 99 4.86 -2.86 50.77
N LEU A 100 5.25 -4.09 50.41
CA LEU A 100 6.08 -4.98 51.25
C LEU A 100 7.53 -4.48 51.41
N LEU A 101 8.08 -3.77 50.41
CA LEU A 101 9.42 -3.17 50.48
C LEU A 101 9.53 -2.09 51.57
N ASN A 102 8.43 -1.44 51.95
CA ASN A 102 8.40 -0.41 52.99
C ASN A 102 8.15 -0.98 54.40
N SER A 103 7.77 -2.25 54.54
CA SER A 103 7.23 -2.80 55.79
C SER A 103 8.10 -3.87 56.49
N ASN A 104 9.41 -3.85 56.28
CA ASN A 104 10.45 -4.72 56.87
C ASN A 104 10.92 -5.90 56.00
N ASN A 105 12.24 -6.09 56.08
CA ASN A 105 13.06 -7.20 55.59
C ASN A 105 13.45 -7.20 54.10
N ILE A 106 14.71 -6.77 53.90
CA ILE A 106 15.74 -7.37 53.03
C ILE A 106 15.17 -8.12 51.82
N LEU A 107 15.30 -7.49 50.65
CA LEU A 107 15.22 -8.13 49.33
C LEU A 107 16.20 -9.30 49.23
N THR A 108 15.78 -10.50 49.65
CA THR A 108 16.27 -11.75 49.07
C THR A 108 15.42 -12.07 47.84
N GLY A 109 15.57 -11.25 46.80
CA GLY A 109 14.91 -11.43 45.51
C GLY A 109 15.89 -11.05 44.40
N THR A 110 16.66 -12.05 43.95
CA THR A 110 17.52 -12.05 42.75
C THR A 110 18.04 -10.69 42.30
N LYS A 111 19.13 -10.23 42.93
CA LYS A 111 20.06 -9.34 42.23
C LYS A 111 20.47 -10.10 40.96
N LEU A 112 20.04 -9.63 39.79
CA LEU A 112 20.75 -9.94 38.55
C LEU A 112 22.22 -9.64 38.86
N SER A 113 23.11 -10.61 38.66
CA SER A 113 24.53 -10.34 38.85
C SER A 113 24.91 -9.17 37.95
N GLU A 114 25.82 -8.31 38.39
CA GLU A 114 26.28 -7.16 37.57
C GLU A 114 26.71 -7.62 36.17
N SER A 115 27.25 -8.83 36.05
CA SER A 115 27.56 -9.49 34.77
C SER A 115 26.36 -9.77 33.86
N GLU A 116 25.18 -10.06 34.41
CA GLU A 116 23.97 -10.30 33.64
C GLU A 116 23.37 -8.97 33.15
N ILE A 117 23.53 -7.90 33.94
CA ILE A 117 23.16 -6.54 33.56
C ILE A 117 24.07 -6.07 32.40
N GLU A 118 25.39 -6.19 32.55
CA GLU A 118 26.36 -5.83 31.49
C GLU A 118 26.08 -6.61 30.19
N ARG A 119 25.78 -7.92 30.29
CA ARG A 119 25.43 -8.75 29.14
C ARG A 119 24.16 -8.27 28.42
N LEU A 120 23.14 -7.88 29.19
CA LEU A 120 21.89 -7.36 28.64
C LEU A 120 22.07 -5.97 28.02
N GLU A 121 22.91 -5.12 28.60
CA GLU A 121 23.26 -3.81 28.05
C GLU A 121 24.04 -3.94 26.73
N GLU A 122 25.03 -4.83 26.65
CA GLU A 122 25.74 -5.13 25.40
C GLU A 122 24.79 -5.67 24.32
N LYS A 123 23.91 -6.60 24.69
CA LYS A 123 22.91 -7.15 23.76
C LYS A 123 21.99 -6.04 23.24
N TYR A 124 21.49 -5.19 24.14
CA TYR A 124 20.64 -4.06 23.75
C TYR A 124 21.36 -3.09 22.80
N LEU A 125 22.63 -2.78 23.06
CA LEU A 125 23.43 -1.90 22.21
C LEU A 125 23.59 -2.49 20.81
N LYS A 126 23.85 -3.81 20.73
CA LYS A 126 24.00 -4.55 19.48
C LYS A 126 22.70 -4.59 18.68
N ASP A 127 21.59 -4.88 19.34
CA ASP A 127 20.25 -4.90 18.73
C ASP A 127 19.85 -3.50 18.23
N LYS A 128 20.20 -2.44 18.97
CA LYS A 128 19.96 -1.05 18.56
C LYS A 128 20.74 -0.68 17.29
N LEU A 129 22.04 -1.01 17.24
CA LEU A 129 22.87 -0.77 16.06
C LEU A 129 22.36 -1.56 14.85
N TYR A 130 21.93 -2.80 15.06
CA TYR A 130 21.37 -3.65 14.01
C TYR A 130 20.07 -3.06 13.44
N CYS A 131 19.14 -2.64 14.31
CA CYS A 131 17.90 -1.98 13.90
C CYS A 131 18.17 -0.69 13.11
N GLN A 132 19.18 0.09 13.51
CA GLN A 132 19.55 1.31 12.80
C GLN A 132 20.12 1.01 11.41
N SER A 133 20.96 -0.01 11.28
CA SER A 133 21.48 -0.48 9.98
C SER A 133 20.36 -0.98 9.05
N LEU A 134 19.37 -1.69 9.59
CA LEU A 134 18.18 -2.12 8.84
C LEU A 134 17.35 -0.93 8.36
N LYS A 135 17.20 0.11 9.18
CA LYS A 135 16.48 1.32 8.82
C LYS A 135 17.17 2.04 7.65
N GLU A 136 18.49 2.21 7.72
CA GLU A 136 19.28 2.80 6.64
C GLU A 136 19.22 1.98 5.34
N HIS A 137 19.23 0.63 5.45
CA HIS A 137 19.06 -0.24 4.29
C HIS A 137 17.67 -0.11 3.65
N LYS A 138 16.62 -0.07 4.48
CA LYS A 138 15.25 0.16 4.01
C LYS A 138 15.16 1.48 3.25
N GLU A 139 15.72 2.56 3.80
CA GLU A 139 15.72 3.89 3.19
C GLU A 139 16.46 3.89 1.85
N LYS A 140 17.59 3.18 1.73
CA LYS A 140 18.29 2.97 0.45
C LYS A 140 17.44 2.23 -0.59
N ILE A 141 16.70 1.20 -0.18
CA ILE A 141 15.80 0.46 -1.07
C ILE A 141 14.66 1.37 -1.55
N GLU A 142 14.07 2.15 -0.65
CA GLU A 142 12.96 3.06 -0.95
C GLU A 142 13.37 4.21 -1.87
N VAL A 143 14.58 4.77 -1.68
CA VAL A 143 15.08 5.89 -2.48
C VAL A 143 15.69 5.44 -3.80
N ALA A 144 16.40 4.31 -3.84
CA ALA A 144 17.12 3.88 -5.03
C ALA A 144 16.36 2.81 -5.83
N CYS A 145 15.89 1.75 -5.18
CA CYS A 145 15.42 0.55 -5.87
C CYS A 145 13.97 0.67 -6.36
N ILE A 146 13.05 1.18 -5.54
CA ILE A 146 11.63 1.32 -5.91
C ILE A 146 11.46 2.24 -7.14
N PRO A 147 12.06 3.45 -7.19
CA PRO A 147 11.94 4.32 -8.36
C PRO A 147 12.55 3.72 -9.63
N LEU A 148 13.60 2.90 -9.49
CA LEU A 148 14.18 2.15 -10.61
C LEU A 148 13.22 1.07 -11.11
N GLN A 149 12.57 0.35 -10.21
CA GLN A 149 11.58 -0.68 -10.54
C GLN A 149 10.35 -0.08 -11.25
N ASP A 150 9.84 1.06 -10.77
CA ASP A 150 8.72 1.77 -11.41
C ASP A 150 9.07 2.26 -12.81
N LYS A 151 10.31 2.75 -13.02
CA LYS A 151 10.82 3.12 -14.35
C LYS A 151 10.91 1.92 -15.28
N ILE A 152 11.34 0.76 -14.79
CA ILE A 152 11.43 -0.48 -15.58
C ILE A 152 10.02 -0.97 -15.97
N ILE A 153 9.07 -0.97 -15.04
CA ILE A 153 7.68 -1.35 -15.31
C ILE A 153 7.04 -0.41 -16.34
N SER A 154 7.26 0.90 -16.20
CA SER A 154 6.75 1.90 -17.13
C SER A 154 7.34 1.72 -18.53
N ALA A 155 8.65 1.47 -18.64
CA ALA A 155 9.31 1.18 -19.92
C ALA A 155 8.77 -0.11 -20.56
N SER A 156 8.51 -1.15 -19.76
CA SER A 156 7.95 -2.41 -20.23
C SER A 156 6.52 -2.25 -20.78
N LYS A 157 5.66 -1.47 -20.10
CA LYS A 157 4.32 -1.12 -20.61
C LYS A 157 4.40 -0.40 -21.96
N LEU A 158 5.28 0.60 -22.07
CA LEU A 158 5.48 1.37 -23.30
C LEU A 158 5.95 0.49 -24.46
N HIS A 159 6.87 -0.45 -24.18
CA HIS A 159 7.33 -1.43 -25.16
C HIS A 159 6.20 -2.35 -25.64
N LYS A 160 5.34 -2.80 -24.73
CA LYS A 160 4.19 -3.67 -25.05
C LYS A 160 3.16 -2.95 -25.92
N GLU A 161 2.91 -1.67 -25.66
CA GLU A 161 2.07 -0.82 -26.52
C GLU A 161 2.68 -0.63 -27.91
N TYR A 162 3.99 -0.36 -27.98
CA TYR A 162 4.71 -0.20 -29.24
C TYR A 162 4.65 -1.48 -30.09
N MET A 163 4.87 -2.65 -29.47
CA MET A 163 4.77 -3.94 -30.14
C MET A 163 3.34 -4.24 -30.63
N THR A 164 2.31 -3.79 -29.89
CA THR A 164 0.91 -3.93 -30.31
C THR A 164 0.60 -3.04 -31.52
N LYS A 165 1.08 -1.79 -31.52
CA LYS A 165 0.98 -0.88 -32.67
C LYS A 165 1.69 -1.45 -33.90
N LEU A 166 2.90 -2.00 -33.75
CA LEU A 166 3.63 -2.67 -34.83
C LEU A 166 2.87 -3.86 -35.42
N LYS A 167 2.28 -4.72 -34.58
CA LYS A 167 1.44 -5.84 -35.05
C LYS A 167 0.25 -5.36 -35.87
N ASN A 168 -0.38 -4.26 -35.47
CA ASN A 168 -1.51 -3.68 -36.20
C ASN A 168 -1.09 -3.07 -37.53
N VAL A 169 0.07 -2.41 -37.59
CA VAL A 169 0.66 -1.92 -38.84
C VAL A 169 0.98 -3.08 -39.78
N HIS A 170 1.51 -4.19 -39.26
CA HIS A 170 1.81 -5.37 -40.07
C HIS A 170 0.55 -6.00 -40.65
N LYS A 171 -0.50 -6.20 -39.85
CA LYS A 171 -1.80 -6.68 -40.31
C LYS A 171 -2.44 -5.77 -41.36
N LEU A 172 -2.26 -4.45 -41.22
CA LEU A 172 -2.74 -3.49 -42.21
C LEU A 172 -1.96 -3.62 -43.53
N SER A 173 -0.64 -3.81 -43.45
CA SER A 173 0.22 -4.05 -44.62
C SER A 173 -0.18 -5.34 -45.35
N GLU A 174 -0.44 -6.43 -44.63
CA GLU A 174 -0.91 -7.69 -45.19
C GLU A 174 -2.26 -7.51 -45.90
N LYS A 175 -3.23 -6.83 -45.28
CA LYS A 175 -4.52 -6.52 -45.92
C LYS A 175 -4.40 -5.66 -47.17
N ILE A 176 -3.52 -4.65 -47.16
CA ILE A 176 -3.26 -3.82 -48.35
C ILE A 176 -2.70 -4.70 -49.47
N GLN A 177 -1.78 -5.60 -49.15
CA GLN A 177 -1.18 -6.50 -50.12
C GLN A 177 -2.20 -7.48 -50.71
N GLU A 178 -2.99 -8.15 -49.87
CA GLU A 178 -4.09 -9.02 -50.32
C GLU A 178 -5.08 -8.27 -51.22
N THR A 179 -5.45 -7.04 -50.84
CA THR A 179 -6.38 -6.22 -51.64
C THR A 179 -5.76 -5.83 -52.99
N THR A 180 -4.46 -5.52 -53.02
CA THR A 180 -3.73 -5.17 -54.24
C THR A 180 -3.60 -6.37 -55.17
N GLU A 181 -3.29 -7.55 -54.64
CA GLU A 181 -3.22 -8.80 -55.38
C GLU A 181 -4.60 -9.19 -55.94
N THR A 182 -5.68 -8.98 -55.17
CA THR A 182 -7.07 -9.20 -55.61
C THR A 182 -7.50 -8.22 -56.71
N LEU A 183 -7.09 -6.96 -56.64
CA LEU A 183 -7.32 -5.97 -57.70
C LEU A 183 -6.50 -6.27 -58.96
N THR A 184 -5.33 -6.88 -58.81
CA THR A 184 -4.45 -7.23 -59.93
C THR A 184 -4.94 -8.49 -60.64
N SER A 185 -5.48 -9.48 -59.91
CA SER A 185 -6.09 -10.68 -60.46
C SER A 185 -7.48 -10.43 -61.08
N ASN A 186 -8.29 -9.55 -60.48
CA ASN A 186 -9.57 -9.12 -61.03
C ASN A 186 -9.46 -8.14 -62.21
N ASN A 187 -8.28 -7.53 -62.44
CA ASN A 187 -7.99 -6.73 -63.64
C ASN A 187 -7.34 -7.54 -64.78
N THR A 188 -7.52 -8.86 -64.78
CA THR A 188 -7.38 -9.66 -66.01
C THR A 188 -8.62 -9.49 -66.91
N ILE A 189 -9.05 -8.24 -67.14
CA ILE A 189 -9.95 -7.86 -68.24
C ILE A 189 -9.21 -6.84 -69.10
N SER A 190 -8.80 -7.33 -70.25
CA SER A 190 -8.51 -6.62 -71.51
C SER A 190 -9.16 -5.24 -71.64
N CYS A 191 -8.41 -4.18 -71.33
CA CYS A 191 -8.44 -2.91 -72.05
C CYS A 191 -7.31 -1.96 -71.60
N LEU A 192 -6.09 -2.27 -72.02
CA LEU A 192 -5.02 -1.27 -72.07
C LEU A 192 -5.39 -0.18 -73.09
N ARG A 193 -5.66 1.03 -72.60
CA ARG A 193 -5.14 2.24 -73.25
C ARG A 193 -4.28 2.99 -72.23
N PRO A 194 -3.12 3.53 -72.64
CA PRO A 194 -2.26 4.28 -71.75
C PRO A 194 -2.95 5.60 -71.41
N ILE A 195 -3.09 5.91 -70.11
CA ILE A 195 -3.43 7.25 -69.64
C ILE A 195 -2.12 7.94 -69.26
N ASP A 196 -1.92 9.10 -69.88
CA ASP A 196 -0.72 9.93 -69.85
C ASP A 196 -0.09 10.14 -68.46
N SER A 197 1.24 10.04 -68.44
CA SER A 197 2.13 10.08 -67.28
C SER A 197 2.31 11.45 -66.61
N ASN A 198 1.49 12.46 -66.92
CA ASN A 198 1.76 13.85 -66.53
C ASN A 198 0.91 14.44 -65.38
N VAL A 199 -0.07 13.73 -64.82
CA VAL A 199 -0.97 14.31 -63.80
C VAL A 199 -0.63 13.91 -62.35
N ASN A 200 0.14 12.82 -62.15
CA ASN A 200 0.32 12.24 -60.81
C ASN A 200 1.55 12.74 -60.00
N SER A 201 2.46 13.53 -60.58
CA SER A 201 3.69 13.96 -59.88
C SER A 201 3.49 15.20 -58.99
N ALA A 202 2.60 16.13 -59.39
CA ALA A 202 2.37 17.39 -58.68
C ALA A 202 1.53 17.20 -57.40
N VAL A 203 0.54 16.30 -57.44
CA VAL A 203 -0.35 16.03 -56.29
C VAL A 203 0.40 15.25 -55.21
N ARG A 204 1.22 14.25 -55.59
CA ARG A 204 2.02 13.47 -54.63
C ARG A 204 3.08 14.33 -53.92
N LYS A 205 3.73 15.27 -54.60
CA LYS A 205 4.70 16.18 -53.97
C LYS A 205 4.07 17.20 -53.00
N LYS A 206 2.84 17.66 -53.27
CA LYS A 206 2.13 18.58 -52.36
C LYS A 206 1.67 17.88 -51.08
N THR A 207 1.16 16.65 -51.19
CA THR A 207 0.68 15.89 -50.03
C THR A 207 1.82 15.43 -49.13
N LEU A 208 2.95 14.99 -49.71
CA LEU A 208 4.11 14.55 -48.93
C LEU A 208 4.77 15.71 -48.14
N ASN A 209 4.89 16.90 -48.75
CA ASN A 209 5.42 18.08 -48.05
C ASN A 209 4.48 18.60 -46.96
N LYS A 210 3.16 18.41 -47.10
CA LYS A 210 2.19 18.77 -46.07
C LYS A 210 2.31 17.84 -44.85
N LEU A 211 2.49 16.54 -45.08
CA LEU A 211 2.68 15.54 -44.02
C LEU A 211 4.02 15.72 -43.29
N LEU A 212 5.10 16.03 -44.01
CA LEU A 212 6.41 16.30 -43.41
C LEU A 212 6.44 17.55 -42.53
N ARG A 213 5.66 18.59 -42.86
CA ARG A 213 5.56 19.80 -42.01
C ARG A 213 4.76 19.57 -40.73
N GLN A 214 3.81 18.63 -40.73
CA GLN A 214 3.01 18.30 -39.56
C GLN A 214 3.72 17.36 -38.58
N ALA A 215 4.76 16.66 -39.03
CA ALA A 215 5.56 15.76 -38.18
C ALA A 215 6.73 16.45 -37.46
N CYS A 216 7.02 17.72 -37.78
CA CYS A 216 8.11 18.50 -37.19
C CYS A 216 7.63 19.66 -36.28
N GLN A 217 6.37 19.63 -35.85
CA GLN A 217 5.79 20.52 -34.82
C GLN A 217 5.37 19.68 -33.63
#